data_AF-A0A433IZM6-F1
#
_entry.id   AF-A0A433IZM6-F1
#
_cell.length_a   1.000
_cell.length_b   1.000
_cell.length_c   1.000
_cell.angle_alpha   90.00
_cell.angle_beta   90.00
_cell.angle_gamma   90.00
#
_symmetry.space_group_name_H-M   'P 1'
#
loop_
_entity.id
_entity.type
_entity.pdbx_description
1 polymer ?
#
loop_
_entity_poly.entity_id
_entity_poly.type
_entity_poly.pdbx_seq_one_letter_code
_entity_poly.pdbx_strand_id
1 'polypeptide(L)' 'MAQYDIRPDAEGTGWTVFNVETGHPAFINDAPQIGMRLIDADDLAELLTFVESRRVARPLH' A
#
# COMPACT_ATOMS: atom_id res chain seq x y z
N MET A 1 7.64 11.20 -3.64
CA MET A 1 6.33 10.77 -4.17
C MET A 1 5.89 9.57 -3.36
N ALA A 2 4.60 9.42 -3.05
CA ALA A 2 4.11 8.24 -2.33
C ALA A 2 4.21 7.01 -3.24
N GLN A 3 4.70 5.89 -2.71
CA GLN A 3 4.85 4.64 -3.47
C GLN A 3 3.59 3.78 -3.40
N TYR A 4 2.74 4.06 -2.42
CA TYR A 4 1.45 3.43 -2.23
C TYR A 4 0.36 4.48 -2.19
N ASP A 5 -0.79 4.17 -2.80
CA ASP A 5 -2.02 4.96 -2.77
C ASP A 5 -3.20 4.08 -2.35
N ILE A 6 -4.34 4.71 -2.04
CA ILE A 6 -5.58 4.01 -1.74
C ILE A 6 -6.63 4.31 -2.80
N ARG A 7 -7.41 3.29 -3.16
CA ARG A 7 -8.55 3.44 -4.08
C ARG A 7 -9.74 2.67 -3.53
N PRO A 8 -10.98 3.11 -3.82
CA PRO A 8 -12.17 2.32 -3.51
C PRO A 8 -12.05 0.93 -4.14
N ASP A 9 -12.49 -0.09 -3.43
CA ASP A 9 -12.65 -1.43 -4.00
C ASP A 9 -13.75 -1.45 -5.07
N ALA A 10 -13.80 -2.52 -5.86
CA ALA A 10 -14.76 -2.64 -6.97
C ALA A 10 -16.22 -2.62 -6.51
N GLU A 11 -16.48 -3.07 -5.28
CA GLU A 11 -17.81 -3.13 -4.67
C GLU A 11 -18.20 -1.80 -3.98
N GLY A 12 -17.27 -0.86 -3.82
CA GLY A 12 -17.47 0.40 -3.10
C GLY A 12 -17.68 0.24 -1.59
N THR A 13 -17.39 -0.93 -1.03
CA THR A 13 -17.59 -1.27 0.39
C THR A 13 -16.37 -0.98 1.26
N GLY A 14 -15.21 -0.76 0.65
CA GLY A 14 -13.95 -0.57 1.34
C GLY A 14 -12.88 0.04 0.45
N TRP A 15 -11.66 0.05 0.98
CA TRP A 15 -10.48 0.63 0.33
C TRP A 15 -9.41 -0.43 0.14
N THR A 16 -8.70 -0.32 -0.97
CA THR A 16 -7.57 -1.18 -1.33
C THR A 16 -6.32 -0.33 -1.40
N VAL A 17 -5.24 -0.83 -0.79
CA VAL A 17 -3.92 -0.21 -0.91
C VAL A 17 -3.27 -0.73 -2.18
N PHE A 18 -2.83 0.17 -3.05
CA PHE A 18 -2.18 -0.15 -4.32
C PHE A 18 -0.72 0.29 -4.28
N ASN A 19 0.14 -0.47 -4.92
CA ASN A 19 1.48 -0.01 -5.26
C ASN A 19 1.39 0.83 -6.54
N VAL A 20 1.83 2.10 -6.47
CA VAL A 20 1.69 3.09 -7.55
C VAL A 20 2.49 2.69 -8.79
N GLU A 21 3.65 2.06 -8.61
CA GLU A 21 4.54 1.66 -9.70
C GLU A 21 3.96 0.50 -10.52
N THR A 22 3.41 -0.49 -9.84
CA THR A 22 2.89 -1.72 -10.48
C THR A 22 1.41 -1.62 -10.83
N GLY A 23 0.65 -0.73 -10.17
CA GLY A 23 -0.80 -0.65 -10.27
C GLY A 23 -1.55 -1.82 -9.63
N HIS A 24 -0.85 -2.74 -8.95
CA HIS A 24 -1.44 -3.90 -8.30
C HIS A 24 -1.71 -3.66 -6.81
N PRO A 25 -2.66 -4.40 -6.20
CA PRO A 25 -2.86 -4.37 -4.75
C PRO A 25 -1.56 -4.69 -4.00
N ALA A 26 -1.35 -4.03 -2.87
CA ALA A 26 -0.27 -4.37 -1.96
C ALA A 26 -0.51 -5.74 -1.32
N PHE A 27 0.56 -6.52 -1.16
CA PHE A 27 0.54 -7.81 -0.48
C PHE A 27 1.41 -7.76 0.77
N ILE A 28 0.89 -8.28 1.88
CA ILE A 28 1.63 -8.47 3.14
C ILE A 28 1.47 -9.94 3.51
N ASN A 29 2.57 -10.68 3.58
CA ASN A 29 2.56 -12.14 3.85
C ASN A 29 1.57 -12.88 2.93
N ASP A 30 1.63 -12.60 1.63
CA ASP A 30 0.74 -13.17 0.59
C ASP A 30 -0.75 -12.81 0.72
N ALA A 31 -1.13 -11.96 1.69
CA ALA A 31 -2.49 -11.45 1.82
C ALA A 31 -2.66 -10.10 1.09
N PRO A 32 -3.60 -9.99 0.13
CA PRO A 32 -3.90 -8.71 -0.51
C PRO A 32 -4.57 -7.76 0.49
N GLN A 33 -4.15 -6.50 0.49
CA GLN A 33 -4.66 -5.46 1.40
C GLN A 33 -5.88 -4.76 0.77
N ILE A 34 -7.03 -5.43 0.85
CA ILE A 34 -8.31 -5.04 0.22
C ILE A 34 -9.42 -4.93 1.27
N GLY A 35 -10.52 -4.24 0.93
CA GLY A 35 -11.73 -4.18 1.77
C GLY A 35 -11.51 -3.49 3.13
N MET A 36 -10.49 -2.65 3.22
CA MET A 36 -10.11 -1.97 4.45
C MET A 36 -11.00 -0.74 4.70
N ARG A 37 -11.10 -0.30 5.96
CA ARG A 37 -11.67 1.02 6.26
C ARG A 37 -10.72 2.09 5.72
N LEU A 38 -11.27 3.24 5.34
CA LEU A 38 -10.51 4.36 4.78
C LEU A 38 -9.25 4.69 5.61
N ILE A 39 -9.43 4.90 6.92
CA ILE A 39 -8.33 5.28 7.81
C ILE A 39 -7.25 4.19 7.92
N ASP A 40 -7.64 2.92 7.99
CA ASP A 40 -6.69 1.81 8.09
C ASP A 40 -5.89 1.65 6.78
N ALA A 41 -6.54 1.90 5.64
CA ALA A 41 -5.89 1.85 4.33
C ALA A 41 -4.90 3.01 4.16
N ASP A 42 -5.28 4.21 4.58
CA ASP A 42 -4.46 5.42 4.52
C ASP A 42 -3.20 5.28 5.39
N ASP A 43 -3.38 4.90 6.65
CA ASP A 43 -2.28 4.62 7.59
C ASP A 43 -1.33 3.55 7.04
N LEU A 44 -1.87 2.49 6.41
CA LEU A 44 -1.06 1.44 5.83
C LEU A 44 -0.28 1.91 4.58
N ALA A 45 -0.89 2.73 3.72
CA ALA A 45 -0.23 3.28 2.54
C ALA A 45 0.96 4.18 2.92
N GLU A 46 0.81 4.99 3.97
CA GLU A 46 1.90 5.80 4.52
C GLU A 46 3.02 4.91 5.09
N LEU A 47 2.66 3.90 5.90
CA LEU A 47 3.63 2.98 6.50
C LEU A 47 4.43 2.21 5.45
N LEU A 48 3.78 1.67 4.42
CA LEU A 48 4.44 0.94 3.34
C LEU A 48 5.38 1.85 2.55
N THR A 49 4.94 3.07 2.23
CA THR A 49 5.79 4.08 1.58
C THR A 49 7.03 4.38 2.43
N PHE A 50 6.88 4.52 3.75
CA PHE A 50 8.00 4.75 4.66
C PHE A 50 8.97 3.56 4.72
N VAL A 51 8.47 2.33 4.82
CA VAL A 51 9.30 1.11 4.88
C VAL A 51 10.12 0.96 3.60
N GLU A 52 9.50 1.14 2.44
CA GLU A 52 10.17 0.93 1.16
C GLU A 52 11.18 2.05 0.87
N SER A 53 10.88 3.30 1.24
CA SER A 53 11.86 4.40 1.22
C SER A 53 13.12 4.09 2.06
N ARG A 54 12.97 3.38 3.18
CA ARG A 54 14.10 2.95 4.02
C ARG A 54 14.86 1.75 3.45
N ARG A 55 14.19 0.87 2.71
CA ARG A 55 14.85 -0.24 2.00
C ARG A 55 15.72 0.28 0.87
N VAL A 56 15.21 1.22 0.07
CA VAL A 56 15.98 1.89 -0.98
C VAL A 56 17.17 2.67 -0.40
N ALA A 57 17.02 3.27 0.78
CA ALA A 57 18.10 4.02 1.44
C ALA A 57 19.21 3.14 2.06
N ARG A 58 19.06 1.81 2.09
CA ARG A 58 20.12 0.89 2.52
C ARG A 58 20.69 0.18 1.29
N PRO A 59 21.74 0.72 0.64
CA PRO A 59 22.46 -0.04 -0.37
C PRO A 59 23.11 -1.23 0.32
N LEU A 60 22.88 -2.42 -0.23
CA LEU A 60 23.57 -3.64 0.18
C LEU A 60 25.08 -3.42 -0.01
N HIS A 61 25.82 -3.40 1.10
CA HIS A 61 27.28 -3.50 1.15
C HIS A 61 27.66 -4.94 1.51
#